data_AF-A0A847HIN6-F1
#
_entry.id   AF-A0A847HIN6-F1
#
_cell.length_a   1.000
_cell.length_b   1.000
_cell.length_c   1.000
_cell.angle_alpha   90.00
_cell.angle_beta   90.00
_cell.angle_gamma   90.00
#
_symmetry.space_group_name_H-M   'P 1'
#
loop_
_entity.id
_entity.type
_entity.pdbx_description
1 polymer ?
#
loop_
_entity_poly.entity_id
_entity_poly.type
_entity_poly.pdbx_seq_one_letter_code
_entity_poly.pdbx_strand_id
1 'polypeptide(L)'
;MKISTSRFGKIEICKDEIITFEEGLLGFGDYHQYVILNADDGSPFRWLQCVDDGNLAFVIIEPLSFMFEYDIEISDADAGFISLERAEDAVLYVIVTIPANPSDMTANLQGPLVINAANRKGRQIISNNTKHSVKARILDEMEKRAAKLKEVQDSLDSKPGEGES
;
A
#
# COMPACT_ATOMS: atom_id res chain seq x y z
N MET A 1 -23.00 5.26 -4.93
CA MET A 1 -23.06 5.50 -6.39
C MET A 1 -22.65 4.23 -7.12
N LYS A 2 -23.12 4.00 -8.36
CA LYS A 2 -22.84 2.76 -9.09
C LYS A 2 -21.81 3.00 -10.18
N ILE A 3 -20.78 2.15 -10.24
CA ILE A 3 -19.78 2.12 -11.32
C ILE A 3 -19.72 0.73 -11.94
N SER A 4 -19.42 0.67 -13.25
CA SER A 4 -19.23 -0.60 -13.95
C SER A 4 -17.74 -0.86 -14.06
N THR A 5 -17.28 -2.02 -13.60
CA THR A 5 -15.87 -2.42 -13.59
C THR A 5 -15.67 -3.71 -14.37
N SER A 6 -14.48 -3.91 -14.93
CA SER A 6 -14.16 -5.12 -15.68
C SER A 6 -14.04 -6.36 -14.79
N ARG A 7 -13.66 -6.17 -13.51
CA ARG A 7 -13.33 -7.26 -12.58
C ARG A 7 -14.47 -7.64 -11.65
N PHE A 8 -15.26 -6.65 -11.20
CA PHE A 8 -16.32 -6.84 -10.22
C PHE A 8 -17.72 -6.59 -10.79
N GLY A 9 -17.81 -6.36 -12.10
CA GLY A 9 -19.06 -5.96 -12.74
C GLY A 9 -19.55 -4.63 -12.19
N LYS A 10 -20.87 -4.50 -12.00
CA LYS A 10 -21.47 -3.29 -11.42
C LYS A 10 -21.38 -3.34 -9.90
N ILE A 11 -20.63 -2.40 -9.32
CA ILE A 11 -20.48 -2.25 -7.89
C ILE A 11 -21.10 -0.96 -7.40
N GLU A 12 -21.53 -0.96 -6.14
CA GLU A 12 -21.99 0.22 -5.43
C GLU A 12 -20.91 0.67 -4.45
N ILE A 13 -20.47 1.92 -4.58
CA ILE A 13 -19.42 2.52 -3.75
C ILE A 13 -19.97 3.74 -3.02
N CYS A 14 -19.52 4.02 -1.80
CA CYS A 14 -19.90 5.24 -1.13
C CYS A 14 -19.03 6.41 -1.59
N LYS A 15 -19.62 7.60 -1.76
CA LYS A 15 -18.88 8.77 -2.32
C LYS A 15 -17.80 9.27 -1.35
N ASP A 16 -18.06 9.12 -0.06
CA ASP A 16 -17.12 9.38 1.00
C ASP A 16 -16.00 8.34 1.07
N GLU A 17 -16.04 7.25 0.30
CA GLU A 17 -14.93 6.28 0.21
C GLU A 17 -13.90 6.61 -0.87
N ILE A 18 -14.25 7.55 -1.77
CA ILE A 18 -13.43 7.91 -2.91
C ILE A 18 -12.16 8.63 -2.44
N ILE A 19 -11.03 8.14 -2.93
CA ILE A 19 -9.70 8.73 -2.75
C ILE A 19 -9.39 9.56 -4.00
N THR A 20 -8.96 10.80 -3.79
CA THR A 20 -8.59 11.72 -4.87
C THR A 20 -7.08 11.84 -4.95
N PHE A 21 -6.50 11.45 -6.09
CA PHE A 21 -5.13 11.71 -6.47
C PHE A 21 -5.13 12.91 -7.44
N GLU A 22 -4.88 14.12 -6.93
CA GLU A 22 -5.01 15.36 -7.72
C GLU A 22 -4.10 15.38 -8.96
N GLU A 23 -2.92 14.76 -8.90
CA GLU A 23 -1.99 14.60 -10.04
C GLU A 23 -2.16 13.26 -10.79
N GLY A 24 -3.14 12.44 -10.37
CA GLY A 24 -3.27 11.05 -10.81
C GLY A 24 -2.13 10.17 -10.30
N LEU A 25 -1.90 9.05 -10.99
CA LEU A 25 -0.76 8.15 -10.73
C LEU A 25 0.28 8.27 -11.84
N LEU A 26 1.53 7.89 -11.57
CA LEU A 26 2.60 7.90 -12.57
C LEU A 26 2.21 7.01 -13.77
N GLY A 27 2.14 7.63 -14.96
CA GLY A 27 1.67 6.96 -16.19
C GLY A 27 0.15 6.96 -16.38
N PHE A 28 -0.62 7.49 -15.43
CA PHE A 28 -2.09 7.53 -15.41
C PHE A 28 -2.60 8.90 -14.88
N GLY A 29 -1.99 9.99 -15.36
CA GLY A 29 -2.26 11.35 -14.87
C GLY A 29 -3.66 11.88 -15.18
N ASP A 30 -4.37 11.27 -16.13
CA ASP A 30 -5.75 11.65 -16.50
C ASP A 30 -6.82 11.06 -15.55
N TYR A 31 -6.42 10.16 -14.64
CA TYR A 31 -7.33 9.42 -13.76
C TYR A 31 -7.09 9.79 -12.31
N HIS A 32 -8.09 10.38 -11.67
CA HIS A 32 -7.92 11.05 -10.37
C HIS A 32 -8.67 10.37 -9.23
N GLN A 33 -9.76 9.66 -9.52
CA GLN A 33 -10.62 9.10 -8.50
C GLN A 33 -10.48 7.59 -8.42
N TYR A 34 -10.23 7.10 -7.20
CA TYR A 34 -10.05 5.67 -6.94
C TYR A 34 -10.80 5.25 -5.68
N VAL A 35 -11.09 3.97 -5.58
CA VAL A 35 -11.61 3.32 -4.38
C VAL A 35 -10.79 2.07 -4.09
N ILE A 36 -10.62 1.75 -2.81
CA ILE A 36 -9.94 0.52 -2.39
C ILE A 36 -10.98 -0.57 -2.16
N LEU A 37 -10.82 -1.70 -2.86
CA LEU A 37 -11.68 -2.88 -2.74
C LEU A 37 -10.86 -4.05 -2.21
N ASN A 38 -11.46 -4.89 -1.37
CA ASN A 38 -10.81 -6.12 -0.92
C ASN A 38 -10.76 -7.13 -2.08
N ALA A 39 -9.66 -7.88 -2.20
CA ALA A 39 -9.54 -8.93 -3.20
C ALA A 39 -10.38 -10.16 -2.82
N ASP A 40 -10.07 -10.77 -1.68
CA ASP A 40 -10.75 -11.93 -1.09
C ASP A 40 -10.56 -11.89 0.44
N ASP A 41 -11.40 -12.62 1.18
CA ASP A 41 -11.27 -12.74 2.65
C ASP A 41 -9.92 -13.36 3.03
N GLY A 42 -9.13 -12.63 3.82
CA GLY A 42 -7.81 -13.05 4.30
C GLY A 42 -6.64 -12.78 3.35
N SER A 43 -6.89 -12.23 2.16
CA SER A 43 -5.82 -11.82 1.25
C SER A 43 -5.15 -10.51 1.73
N PRO A 44 -3.81 -10.40 1.70
CA PRO A 44 -3.12 -9.14 1.98
C PRO A 44 -3.23 -8.13 0.81
N PHE A 45 -3.71 -8.59 -0.35
CA PHE A 45 -3.86 -7.78 -1.54
C PHE A 45 -5.21 -7.07 -1.56
N ARG A 46 -5.19 -5.83 -2.06
CA ARG A 46 -6.38 -5.03 -2.33
C ARG A 46 -6.32 -4.53 -3.77
N TRP A 47 -7.46 -4.06 -4.26
CA TRP A 47 -7.59 -3.41 -5.55
C TRP A 47 -7.74 -1.91 -5.37
N LEU A 48 -6.90 -1.14 -6.05
CA LEU A 48 -7.14 0.29 -6.28
C LEU A 48 -7.90 0.43 -7.59
N GLN A 49 -9.23 0.51 -7.51
CA GLN A 49 -10.13 0.57 -8.65
C GLN A 49 -10.34 2.02 -9.05
N CYS A 50 -10.07 2.37 -10.31
CA CYS A 50 -10.40 3.69 -10.85
C CYS A 50 -11.93 3.84 -10.95
N VAL A 51 -12.44 4.99 -10.52
CA VAL A 51 -13.86 5.36 -10.58
C VAL A 51 -14.21 5.89 -11.97
N ASP A 52 -13.27 6.59 -12.61
CA ASP A 52 -13.45 7.24 -13.91
C ASP A 52 -13.41 6.23 -15.08
N ASP A 53 -12.55 5.20 -15.00
CA ASP A 53 -12.50 4.07 -15.93
C ASP A 53 -12.54 2.73 -15.18
N GLY A 54 -13.67 2.04 -15.32
CA GLY A 54 -13.89 0.72 -14.72
C GLY A 54 -12.95 -0.39 -15.19
N ASN A 55 -12.22 -0.19 -16.29
CA ASN A 55 -11.24 -1.17 -16.77
C ASN A 55 -9.88 -1.02 -16.09
N LEU A 56 -9.60 0.16 -15.54
CA LEU A 56 -8.35 0.50 -14.88
C LEU A 56 -8.41 0.15 -13.38
N ALA A 57 -7.55 -0.76 -12.96
CA ALA A 57 -7.37 -1.10 -11.56
C ALA A 57 -5.96 -1.63 -11.31
N PHE A 58 -5.44 -1.38 -10.12
CA PHE A 58 -4.11 -1.83 -9.69
C PHE A 58 -4.25 -2.80 -8.52
N VAL A 59 -3.42 -3.83 -8.49
CA VAL A 59 -3.24 -4.62 -7.28
C VAL A 59 -2.30 -3.85 -6.36
N ILE A 60 -2.69 -3.67 -5.11
CA ILE A 60 -1.94 -2.96 -4.09
C ILE A 60 -1.77 -3.84 -2.85
N ILE A 61 -0.71 -3.61 -2.10
CA ILE A 61 -0.41 -4.30 -0.85
C ILE A 61 0.17 -3.30 0.16
N GLU A 62 -0.15 -3.48 1.43
CA GLU A 62 0.47 -2.72 2.51
C GLU A 62 1.93 -3.19 2.69
N PRO A 63 2.93 -2.31 2.60
CA PRO A 63 4.33 -2.74 2.57
C PRO A 63 4.77 -3.51 3.82
N LEU A 64 4.33 -3.09 5.00
CA LEU A 64 4.65 -3.74 6.28
C LEU A 64 4.04 -5.14 6.44
N SER A 65 3.06 -5.50 5.61
CA SER A 65 2.49 -6.86 5.59
C SER A 65 3.49 -7.90 5.07
N PHE A 66 4.45 -7.50 4.22
CA PHE A 66 5.40 -8.39 3.60
C PHE A 66 6.87 -8.02 3.82
N MET A 67 7.19 -6.76 4.15
CA MET A 67 8.54 -6.29 4.43
C MET A 67 8.63 -5.72 5.85
N PHE A 68 9.47 -6.30 6.72
CA PHE A 68 9.50 -5.96 8.15
C PHE A 68 9.94 -4.51 8.44
N GLU A 69 10.87 -3.97 7.65
CA GLU A 69 11.49 -2.66 7.89
C GLU A 69 11.23 -1.68 6.75
N TYR A 70 10.00 -1.66 6.24
CA TYR A 70 9.64 -0.62 5.27
C TYR A 70 9.42 0.71 5.97
N ASP A 71 10.13 1.74 5.54
CA ASP A 71 9.95 3.13 5.96
C ASP A 71 9.73 4.03 4.75
N ILE A 72 9.30 5.27 4.97
CA ILE A 72 9.30 6.30 3.93
C ILE A 72 9.45 7.66 4.59
N GLU A 73 10.31 8.50 4.01
CA GLU A 73 10.34 9.93 4.31
C GLU A 73 9.36 10.66 3.37
N ILE A 74 8.40 11.35 3.97
CA ILE A 74 7.44 12.20 3.26
C ILE A 74 7.92 13.65 3.45
N SER A 75 8.17 14.36 2.35
CA SER A 75 8.60 15.76 2.43
C SER A 75 7.46 16.66 2.91
N ASP A 76 7.79 17.82 3.52
CA ASP A 76 6.77 18.82 3.90
C ASP A 76 5.91 19.27 2.71
N ALA A 77 6.50 19.29 1.50
CA ALA A 77 5.78 19.61 0.29
C ALA A 77 4.76 18.53 -0.08
N ASP A 78 5.13 17.25 0.01
CA ASP A 78 4.22 16.13 -0.22
C ASP A 78 3.12 16.05 0.85
N ALA A 79 3.50 16.20 2.12
CA ALA A 79 2.55 16.23 3.24
C ALA A 79 1.56 17.39 3.09
N GLY A 80 2.05 18.59 2.77
CA GLY A 80 1.21 19.76 2.50
C GLY A 80 0.26 19.55 1.32
N PHE A 81 0.71 18.88 0.26
CA PHE A 81 -0.09 18.59 -0.94
C PHE A 81 -1.35 17.77 -0.61
N ILE A 82 -1.21 16.73 0.21
CA ILE A 82 -2.35 15.90 0.67
C ILE A 82 -2.95 16.38 2.00
N SER A 83 -2.51 17.54 2.49
CA SER A 83 -2.89 18.12 3.80
C SER A 83 -2.77 17.13 4.96
N LEU A 84 -1.68 16.35 4.97
CA LEU A 84 -1.34 15.38 6.01
C LEU A 84 -0.62 16.09 7.15
N GLU A 85 -1.28 16.20 8.30
CA GLU A 85 -0.74 16.87 9.50
C GLU A 85 -0.15 15.88 10.52
N ARG A 86 -0.66 14.65 10.54
CA ARG A 86 -0.27 13.60 11.50
C ARG A 86 0.15 12.36 10.76
N ALA A 87 1.26 11.76 11.17
CA ALA A 87 1.75 10.52 10.58
C ALA A 87 0.74 9.36 10.74
N GLU A 88 -0.02 9.32 11.84
CA GLU A 88 -1.02 8.27 12.06
C GLU A 88 -2.20 8.29 11.08
N ASP A 89 -2.45 9.42 10.42
CA ASP A 89 -3.50 9.54 9.40
C ASP A 89 -3.01 9.03 8.03
N ALA A 90 -1.72 8.72 7.88
CA ALA A 90 -1.16 8.21 6.64
C ALA A 90 -1.41 6.71 6.48
N VAL A 91 -2.08 6.34 5.39
CA VAL A 91 -2.23 4.97 4.93
C VAL A 91 -1.30 4.72 3.76
N LEU A 92 -0.51 3.66 3.84
CA LEU A 92 0.53 3.33 2.86
C LEU A 92 0.19 2.08 2.05
N TYR A 93 0.41 2.17 0.75
CA TYR A 93 0.37 1.03 -0.16
C TYR A 93 1.49 1.10 -1.18
N VAL A 94 1.82 -0.05 -1.77
CA VAL A 94 2.67 -0.15 -2.95
C VAL A 94 1.95 -0.94 -4.04
N ILE A 95 2.19 -0.57 -5.30
CA ILE A 95 1.59 -1.24 -6.46
C ILE A 95 2.33 -2.54 -6.73
N VAL A 96 1.56 -3.61 -6.99
CA VAL A 96 2.04 -4.95 -7.30
C VAL A 96 1.95 -5.21 -8.79
N THR A 97 3.02 -5.75 -9.36
CA THR A 97 3.05 -6.34 -10.69
C THR A 97 2.94 -7.85 -10.55
N ILE A 98 1.90 -8.45 -11.13
CA ILE A 98 1.69 -9.90 -11.17
C ILE A 98 2.01 -10.41 -12.58
N PRO A 99 3.14 -11.10 -12.79
CA PRO A 99 3.47 -11.71 -14.07
C PRO A 99 2.70 -13.03 -14.28
N ALA A 100 2.96 -13.72 -15.40
CA ALA A 100 2.30 -14.98 -15.74
C ALA A 100 2.49 -16.07 -14.67
N ASN A 101 3.65 -16.09 -14.00
CA ASN A 101 3.88 -16.89 -12.81
C ASN A 101 3.67 -16.03 -11.55
N PRO A 102 2.58 -16.21 -10.78
CA PRO A 102 2.30 -15.36 -9.63
C PRO A 102 3.39 -15.36 -8.54
N SER A 103 4.19 -16.44 -8.45
CA SER A 103 5.32 -16.50 -7.52
C SER A 103 6.43 -15.49 -7.82
N ASP A 104 6.45 -14.93 -9.04
CA ASP A 104 7.41 -13.90 -9.45
C ASP A 104 6.87 -12.47 -9.27
N MET A 105 5.77 -12.30 -8.52
CA MET A 105 5.19 -10.98 -8.28
C MET A 105 6.15 -10.04 -7.55
N THR A 106 6.10 -8.78 -7.95
CA THR A 106 6.96 -7.73 -7.40
C THR A 106 6.16 -6.52 -6.97
N ALA A 107 6.57 -5.87 -5.89
CA ALA A 107 6.05 -4.57 -5.47
C ALA A 107 7.01 -3.44 -5.86
N ASN A 108 6.45 -2.29 -6.24
CA ASN A 108 7.20 -1.05 -6.42
C ASN A 108 7.32 -0.30 -5.10
N LEU A 109 8.40 -0.54 -4.35
CA LEU A 109 8.68 0.12 -3.06
C LEU A 109 9.13 1.56 -3.22
N GLN A 110 9.58 1.95 -4.41
CA GLN A 110 10.07 3.30 -4.71
C GLN A 110 8.94 4.28 -5.03
N GLY A 111 7.75 3.78 -5.41
CA GLY A 111 6.59 4.60 -5.75
C GLY A 111 5.37 4.32 -4.90
N PRO A 112 5.43 4.41 -3.55
CA PRO A 112 4.28 4.14 -2.69
C PRO A 112 3.16 5.15 -2.90
N LEU A 113 1.94 4.67 -2.64
CA LEU A 113 0.74 5.47 -2.52
C LEU A 113 0.58 5.87 -1.06
N VAL A 114 0.58 7.17 -0.81
CA VAL A 114 0.31 7.75 0.50
C VAL A 114 -1.06 8.38 0.46
N ILE A 115 -1.94 7.94 1.35
CA ILE A 115 -3.32 8.41 1.43
C ILE A 115 -3.55 8.99 2.82
N ASN A 116 -4.00 10.23 2.88
CA ASN A 116 -4.45 10.82 4.12
C ASN A 116 -5.87 10.31 4.43
N ALA A 117 -6.02 9.50 5.48
CA ALA A 117 -7.30 8.91 5.87
C ALA A 117 -8.32 9.96 6.34
N ALA A 118 -7.87 11.11 6.85
CA ALA A 118 -8.75 12.16 7.37
C ALA A 118 -9.51 12.91 6.27
N ASN A 119 -8.92 13.03 5.07
CA ASN A 119 -9.51 13.82 3.98
C ASN A 119 -9.57 13.08 2.62
N ARG A 120 -9.01 11.87 2.54
CA ARG A 120 -8.95 11.00 1.36
C ARG A 120 -8.23 11.61 0.15
N LYS A 121 -7.28 12.49 0.40
CA LYS A 121 -6.31 12.91 -0.61
C LYS A 121 -5.16 11.91 -0.65
N GLY A 122 -4.84 11.46 -1.86
CA GLY A 122 -3.75 10.54 -2.14
C GLY A 122 -2.67 11.19 -2.99
N ARG A 123 -1.44 10.72 -2.84
CA ARG A 123 -0.33 11.02 -3.75
C ARG A 123 0.53 9.78 -3.94
N GLN A 124 1.03 9.56 -5.16
CA GLN A 124 2.12 8.63 -5.40
C GLN A 124 3.45 9.35 -5.17
N ILE A 125 4.16 8.99 -4.11
CA ILE A 125 5.42 9.64 -3.71
C ILE A 125 6.60 8.84 -4.28
N ILE A 126 7.64 9.54 -4.71
CA ILE A 126 8.91 8.92 -5.09
C ILE A 126 9.80 8.85 -3.86
N SER A 127 10.08 7.62 -3.41
CA SER A 127 10.99 7.39 -2.30
C SER A 127 12.45 7.54 -2.75
N ASN A 128 13.22 8.30 -1.97
CA ASN A 128 14.65 8.47 -2.15
C ASN A 128 15.50 7.43 -1.38
N ASN A 129 14.86 6.52 -0.64
CA ASN A 129 15.57 5.46 0.07
C ASN A 129 16.15 4.46 -0.94
N THR A 130 17.48 4.34 -0.95
CA THR A 130 18.20 3.47 -1.90
C THR A 130 17.93 1.98 -1.69
N LYS A 131 17.33 1.59 -0.55
CA LYS A 131 16.87 0.23 -0.29
C LYS A 131 15.56 -0.10 -1.03
N HIS A 132 14.81 0.90 -1.48
CA HIS A 132 13.54 0.68 -2.15
C HIS A 132 13.73 0.33 -3.62
N SER A 133 13.44 -0.93 -3.94
CA SER A 133 13.44 -1.43 -5.32
C SER A 133 12.10 -1.16 -5.99
N VAL A 134 12.14 -0.81 -7.28
CA VAL A 134 10.96 -0.78 -8.16
C VAL A 134 10.38 -2.17 -8.45
N LYS A 135 11.16 -3.24 -8.16
CA LYS A 135 10.79 -4.65 -8.40
C LYS A 135 11.22 -5.51 -7.21
N ALA A 136 10.73 -5.21 -6.02
CA ALA A 136 10.97 -6.04 -4.84
C ALA A 136 10.14 -7.33 -4.94
N ARG A 137 10.78 -8.51 -4.94
CA ARG A 137 10.06 -9.79 -4.94
C ARG A 137 9.33 -9.99 -3.62
N ILE A 138 8.00 -10.11 -3.68
CA ILE A 138 7.18 -10.11 -2.47
C ILE A 138 7.44 -11.37 -1.64
N LEU A 139 7.53 -12.55 -2.27
CA LEU A 139 7.77 -13.81 -1.56
C LEU A 139 9.12 -13.81 -0.82
N ASP A 140 10.18 -13.34 -1.48
CA ASP A 140 11.52 -13.23 -0.88
C ASP A 140 11.50 -12.33 0.38
N GLU A 141 10.79 -11.19 0.32
CA GLU A 141 10.65 -10.29 1.47
C GLU A 141 9.76 -10.90 2.58
N MET A 142 8.71 -11.65 2.22
CA MET A 142 7.89 -12.38 3.20
C MET A 142 8.69 -13.42 3.97
N GLU A 143 9.57 -14.17 3.30
CA GLU A 143 10.46 -15.14 3.95
C GLU A 143 11.42 -14.44 4.94
N LYS A 144 12.04 -13.33 4.52
CA LYS A 144 12.89 -12.51 5.39
C LYS A 144 12.11 -11.96 6.59
N ARG A 145 10.88 -11.47 6.36
CA ARG A 145 10.00 -10.97 7.42
C ARG A 145 9.65 -12.08 8.43
N ALA A 146 9.32 -13.28 7.95
CA ALA A 146 9.02 -14.42 8.81
C ALA A 146 10.23 -14.82 9.67
N ALA A 147 11.43 -14.85 9.09
CA ALA A 147 12.67 -15.11 9.83
C ALA A 147 12.90 -14.05 10.92
N LYS A 148 12.76 -12.77 10.58
CA LYS A 148 12.95 -11.66 11.54
C LYS A 148 11.93 -11.64 12.67
N LEU A 149 10.67 -11.96 12.38
CA LEU A 149 9.64 -12.12 13.40
C LEU A 149 9.96 -13.26 14.37
N LYS A 150 10.49 -14.37 13.86
CA LYS A 150 10.94 -15.50 14.68
C LYS A 150 12.10 -15.09 15.60
N GLU A 151 13.10 -14.37 15.08
CA GLU A 151 14.22 -13.86 15.88
C GLU A 151 13.77 -12.94 17.03
N VAL A 152 12.80 -12.05 16.76
CA VAL A 152 12.21 -11.17 17.78
C VAL A 152 11.48 -11.99 18.84
N GLN A 153 10.69 -12.98 18.44
CA GLN A 153 9.98 -13.87 19.36
C GLN A 153 10.95 -14.65 20.25
N ASP A 154 11.97 -15.29 19.65
CA ASP A 154 13.00 -16.05 20.35
C ASP A 154 13.73 -15.14 21.37
N SER A 155 14.00 -13.87 21.03
CA SER A 155 14.64 -12.91 21.94
C SER A 155 13.75 -12.51 23.12
N LEU A 156 12.43 -12.42 22.93
CA LEU A 156 11.47 -12.11 24.00
C LEU A 156 11.34 -13.28 24.98
N ASP A 157 11.27 -14.50 24.45
CA ASP A 157 11.14 -15.72 25.26
C ASP A 157 12.42 -16.05 26.04
N SER A 158 13.56 -15.52 25.60
CA SER A 158 14.87 -15.72 26.24
C SER A 158 15.17 -14.76 27.41
N LYS A 159 14.32 -13.77 27.71
CA LYS A 159 14.49 -12.89 28.88
C LYS A 159 13.84 -13.54 30.12
N PRO A 160 14.61 -13.99 31.12
CA PRO A 160 14.03 -14.42 32.39
C PRO A 160 13.32 -13.22 33.03
N GLY A 161 12.15 -13.45 33.64
CA GLY A 161 11.56 -12.45 34.52
C GLY A 161 12.58 -12.07 35.59
N GLU A 162 13.12 -10.86 35.51
CA GLU A 162 13.86 -10.28 36.63
C GLU A 162 12.85 -10.13 37.76
N GLY A 163 13.01 -11.04 38.73
CA GLY A 163 12.08 -11.25 39.81
C GLY A 163 11.88 -10.02 40.66
N GLU A 164 10.68 -9.96 41.21
CA GLU A 164 10.35 -9.29 42.45
C GLU A 164 11.49 -9.46 43.47
N SER A 165 11.99 -8.34 43.99
CA SER A 165 12.80 -8.26 45.21
C SER A 165 12.57 -6.89 45.84
#